data_AF-A0A929UDB7-F1
#
_entry.id   AF-A0A929UDB7-F1
#
_cell.length_a   1.000
_cell.length_b   1.000
_cell.length_c   1.000
_cell.angle_alpha   90.00
_cell.angle_beta   90.00
_cell.angle_gamma   90.00
#
_symmetry.space_group_name_H-M   'P 1'
#
loop_
_entity.id
_entity.type
_entity.pdbx_description
1 polymer ?
#
loop_
_entity_poly.entity_id
_entity_poly.type
_entity_poly.pdbx_seq_one_letter_code
_entity_poly.pdbx_strand_id
1 'polypeptide(L)'
;IGRYATNIRGGIQAGKIVVLDLTEETHGNAQGIGNADVTTKRLENKMRREMTYPTAVTNKFLGLDKLPMVMDNDKEAIQLALRACYCENTEKLRIIRIQDTAHLEKIEISEAMCEEARNNPRTKLMSEPFEWEFDDEGNLW
;
A
#
# COMPACT_ATOMS: atom_id res chain seq x y z
N ILE A 1 -6.10 2.46 4.42
CA ILE A 1 -5.11 3.09 3.52
C ILE A 1 -4.71 4.43 4.13
N GLY A 2 -3.47 4.58 4.62
CA GLY A 2 -3.04 5.61 5.58
C GLY A 2 -3.06 7.09 5.16
N ARG A 3 -3.88 7.48 4.16
CA ARG A 3 -4.15 8.86 3.74
C ARG A 3 -5.61 9.23 4.01
N TYR A 4 -5.84 10.49 4.36
CA TYR A 4 -7.19 11.03 4.57
C TYR A 4 -7.76 11.62 3.27
N ALA A 5 -9.06 11.39 3.05
CA ALA A 5 -9.81 11.88 1.89
C ALA A 5 -10.25 13.35 2.00
N THR A 6 -9.96 13.97 3.14
CA THR A 6 -10.46 15.29 3.55
C THR A 6 -9.29 16.20 3.93
N ASN A 7 -9.59 17.45 4.27
CA ASN A 7 -8.61 18.43 4.74
C ASN A 7 -8.05 18.12 6.14
N ILE A 8 -8.35 16.94 6.70
CA ILE A 8 -7.79 16.49 7.98
C ILE A 8 -6.30 16.23 7.78
N ARG A 9 -5.48 16.85 8.64
CA ARG A 9 -4.03 16.69 8.64
C ARG A 9 -3.63 15.60 9.62
N GLY A 10 -2.78 14.68 9.18
CA GLY A 10 -2.30 13.52 9.96
C GLY A 10 -2.00 12.33 9.05
N GLY A 11 -1.61 11.20 9.64
CA GLY A 11 -1.39 9.95 8.90
C GLY A 11 -0.04 9.86 8.19
N ILE A 12 0.13 8.80 7.41
CA ILE A 12 1.40 8.48 6.74
C ILE A 12 1.60 9.42 5.55
N GLN A 13 2.74 10.13 5.54
CA GLN A 13 3.15 10.97 4.42
C GLN A 13 3.94 10.12 3.41
N ALA A 14 3.23 9.43 2.53
CA ALA A 14 3.82 8.65 1.43
C ALA A 14 3.71 9.41 0.11
N GLY A 15 4.76 9.39 -0.72
CA GLY A 15 4.73 9.98 -2.08
C GLY A 15 3.90 9.17 -3.08
N LYS A 16 3.90 7.84 -2.94
CA LYS A 16 3.09 6.88 -3.69
C LYS A 16 2.57 5.79 -2.76
N ILE A 17 1.36 5.32 -3.00
CA ILE A 17 0.75 4.19 -2.30
C ILE A 17 0.38 3.12 -3.31
N VAL A 18 0.78 1.88 -3.00
CA VAL A 18 0.38 0.68 -3.75
C VAL A 18 -0.47 -0.18 -2.84
N VAL A 19 -1.58 -0.69 -3.34
CA VAL A 19 -2.41 -1.68 -2.63
C VAL A 19 -2.46 -2.94 -3.48
N LEU A 20 -1.90 -4.02 -2.94
CA LEU A 20 -1.57 -5.23 -3.68
C LEU A 20 -2.70 -6.27 -3.68
N ASP A 21 -3.55 -6.30 -2.65
CA ASP A 21 -4.61 -7.29 -2.54
C ASP A 21 -5.69 -6.90 -1.51
N LEU A 22 -6.77 -7.68 -1.50
CA LEU A 22 -7.78 -7.74 -0.44
C LEU A 22 -7.71 -9.08 0.27
N THR A 23 -7.80 -9.04 1.61
CA THR A 23 -7.95 -10.25 2.43
C THR A 23 -9.39 -10.77 2.35
N GLU A 24 -9.61 -12.04 2.70
CA GLU A 24 -10.94 -12.66 2.64
C GLU A 24 -11.95 -11.98 3.57
N GLU A 25 -11.48 -11.48 4.72
CA GLU A 25 -12.28 -10.78 5.74
C GLU A 25 -12.88 -9.46 5.24
N THR A 26 -12.32 -8.88 4.17
CA THR A 26 -12.90 -7.71 3.53
C THR A 26 -14.19 -8.04 2.78
N HIS A 27 -14.42 -9.32 2.47
CA HIS A 27 -15.51 -9.81 1.63
C HIS A 27 -15.59 -9.10 0.26
N GLY A 28 -14.44 -8.65 -0.27
CA GLY A 28 -14.33 -7.91 -1.52
C GLY A 28 -14.67 -6.42 -1.39
N ASN A 29 -14.81 -5.88 -0.18
CA ASN A 29 -14.98 -4.45 0.05
C ASN A 29 -13.64 -3.72 -0.09
N ALA A 30 -13.51 -2.91 -1.14
CA ALA A 30 -12.30 -2.14 -1.45
C ALA A 30 -12.40 -0.67 -1.01
N GLN A 31 -13.21 -0.35 0.01
CA GLN A 31 -13.44 1.04 0.42
C GLN A 31 -12.12 1.79 0.66
N GLY A 32 -11.98 2.92 -0.01
CA GLY A 32 -10.79 3.77 0.13
C GLY A 32 -9.66 3.45 -0.83
N ILE A 33 -9.81 2.47 -1.72
CA ILE A 33 -8.81 2.13 -2.76
C ILE A 33 -8.43 3.33 -3.62
N GLY A 34 -9.34 4.29 -3.82
CA GLY A 34 -9.09 5.52 -4.57
C GLY A 34 -8.07 6.47 -3.93
N ASN A 35 -7.60 6.20 -2.70
CA ASN A 35 -6.47 6.91 -2.10
C ASN A 35 -5.09 6.32 -2.50
N ALA A 36 -5.08 5.16 -3.14
CA ALA A 36 -3.88 4.56 -3.70
C ALA A 36 -3.56 5.15 -5.07
N ASP A 37 -2.29 5.06 -5.46
CA ASP A 37 -1.80 5.51 -6.77
C ASP A 37 -1.81 4.35 -7.78
N VAL A 38 -1.48 3.14 -7.32
CA VAL A 38 -1.39 1.92 -8.14
C VAL A 38 -2.01 0.75 -7.38
N THR A 39 -2.62 -0.18 -8.11
CA THR A 39 -3.12 -1.45 -7.60
C THR A 39 -2.85 -2.58 -8.59
N THR A 40 -3.31 -3.79 -8.29
CA THR A 40 -3.07 -5.00 -9.06
C THR A 40 -4.36 -5.55 -9.63
N LYS A 41 -4.23 -6.32 -10.72
CA LYS A 41 -5.33 -7.05 -11.34
C LYS A 41 -5.98 -8.05 -10.36
N ARG A 42 -5.17 -8.65 -9.48
CA ARG A 42 -5.65 -9.53 -8.40
C ARG A 42 -6.63 -8.80 -7.48
N LEU A 43 -6.29 -7.59 -7.03
CA LEU A 43 -7.20 -6.78 -6.22
C LEU A 43 -8.46 -6.40 -7.00
N GLU A 44 -8.31 -5.91 -8.24
CA GLU A 44 -9.44 -5.52 -9.08
C GLU A 44 -10.45 -6.67 -9.24
N ASN A 45 -9.95 -7.88 -9.51
CA ASN A 45 -10.78 -9.07 -9.67
C ASN A 45 -11.51 -9.48 -8.38
N LYS A 46 -10.93 -9.20 -7.20
CA LYS A 46 -11.56 -9.47 -5.90
C LYS A 46 -12.54 -8.38 -5.48
N MET A 47 -12.43 -7.17 -6.02
CA MET A 47 -13.28 -6.05 -5.64
C MET A 47 -14.74 -6.29 -6.06
N ARG A 48 -15.64 -6.19 -5.08
CA ARG A 48 -17.09 -6.32 -5.26
C ARG A 48 -17.76 -4.96 -5.10
N ARG A 49 -18.37 -4.46 -6.17
CA ARG A 49 -19.00 -3.13 -6.21
C ARG A 49 -20.20 -3.06 -5.27
N GLU A 50 -20.95 -4.15 -5.16
CA GLU A 50 -22.08 -4.29 -4.24
C GLU A 50 -21.67 -4.23 -2.76
N MET A 51 -20.42 -4.55 -2.44
CA MET A 51 -19.87 -4.42 -1.09
C MET A 51 -19.23 -3.04 -0.86
N THR A 52 -18.64 -2.46 -1.91
CA THR A 52 -17.86 -1.22 -1.83
C THR A 52 -18.74 0.04 -1.95
N TYR A 53 -19.57 0.13 -3.00
CA TYR A 53 -20.30 1.36 -3.34
C TYR A 53 -21.37 1.81 -2.33
N PRO A 54 -22.08 0.94 -1.58
CA PRO A 54 -23.00 1.41 -0.55
C PRO A 54 -22.32 2.30 0.48
N THR A 55 -21.07 1.99 0.84
CA THR A 55 -20.27 2.81 1.76
C THR A 55 -19.94 4.16 1.11
N ALA A 56 -19.56 4.19 -0.16
CA ALA A 56 -19.34 5.41 -0.94
C ALA A 56 -20.57 6.34 -0.98
N VAL A 57 -21.76 5.76 -1.18
CA VAL A 57 -23.02 6.50 -1.26
C VAL A 57 -23.40 7.08 0.10
N THR A 58 -23.27 6.27 1.16
CA THR A 58 -23.61 6.70 2.53
C THR A 58 -22.66 7.76 3.07
N ASN A 59 -21.36 7.65 2.79
CA ASN A 59 -20.36 8.61 3.23
C ASN A 59 -20.17 9.82 2.28
N LYS A 60 -20.72 9.75 1.06
CA LYS A 60 -20.65 10.78 -0.01
C LYS A 60 -19.26 11.05 -0.60
N PHE A 61 -18.29 10.18 -0.36
CA PHE A 61 -16.92 10.30 -0.85
C PHE A 61 -16.65 9.39 -2.06
N LEU A 62 -17.29 9.67 -3.18
CA LEU A 62 -17.16 8.86 -4.40
C LEU A 62 -15.72 8.72 -4.92
N GLY A 63 -14.85 9.68 -4.59
CA GLY A 63 -13.43 9.63 -4.94
C GLY A 63 -12.68 8.47 -4.27
N LEU A 64 -13.15 7.99 -3.12
CA LEU A 64 -12.52 6.90 -2.38
C LEU A 64 -12.63 5.54 -3.06
N ASP A 65 -13.50 5.42 -4.05
CA ASP A 65 -13.83 4.15 -4.70
C ASP A 65 -13.53 4.19 -6.20
N LYS A 66 -12.75 5.20 -6.64
CA LYS A 66 -12.12 5.22 -7.96
C LYS A 66 -11.04 4.16 -8.03
N LEU A 67 -10.99 3.44 -9.16
CA LEU A 67 -9.96 2.45 -9.40
C LEU A 67 -8.64 3.15 -9.79
N PRO A 68 -7.52 2.89 -9.08
CA PRO A 68 -6.18 3.36 -9.47
C PRO A 68 -5.67 2.71 -10.75
N MET A 69 -4.46 3.05 -11.19
CA MET A 69 -3.81 2.30 -12.27
C MET A 69 -3.62 0.84 -11.86
N VAL A 70 -4.06 -0.09 -12.70
CA VAL A 70 -4.02 -1.53 -12.42
C VAL A 70 -2.87 -2.17 -13.19
N MET A 71 -1.92 -2.78 -12.48
CA MET A 71 -0.83 -3.56 -13.08
C MET A 71 -1.11 -5.07 -12.98
N ASP A 72 -0.43 -5.90 -13.76
CA ASP A 72 -0.73 -7.34 -13.82
C ASP A 72 -0.34 -8.10 -12.53
N ASN A 73 0.74 -7.69 -11.85
CA ASN A 73 1.26 -8.33 -10.62
C ASN A 73 1.85 -7.31 -9.63
N ASP A 74 2.28 -7.80 -8.46
CA ASP A 74 2.83 -6.96 -7.38
C ASP A 74 4.13 -6.26 -7.79
N LYS A 75 5.01 -6.97 -8.48
CA LYS A 75 6.31 -6.45 -8.94
C LYS A 75 6.12 -5.24 -9.85
N GLU A 76 5.25 -5.34 -10.85
CA GLU A 76 4.95 -4.24 -11.76
C GLU A 76 4.26 -3.06 -11.06
N ALA A 77 3.33 -3.34 -10.15
CA ALA A 77 2.66 -2.31 -9.35
C ALA A 77 3.66 -1.49 -8.51
N ILE A 78 4.59 -2.18 -7.86
CA ILE A 78 5.67 -1.57 -7.09
C ILE A 78 6.60 -0.79 -8.02
N GLN A 79 7.07 -1.38 -9.12
CA GLN A 79 7.98 -0.72 -10.07
C GLN A 79 7.38 0.58 -10.64
N LEU A 80 6.09 0.58 -10.99
CA LEU A 80 5.39 1.77 -11.46
C LEU A 80 5.36 2.86 -10.39
N ALA A 81 5.05 2.50 -9.14
CA ALA A 81 5.06 3.45 -8.03
C ALA A 81 6.46 4.04 -7.79
N LEU A 82 7.50 3.20 -7.80
CA LEU A 82 8.89 3.65 -7.67
C LEU A 82 9.29 4.60 -8.81
N ARG A 83 8.93 4.27 -10.05
CA ARG A 83 9.18 5.12 -11.21
C ARG A 83 8.49 6.48 -11.08
N ALA A 84 7.29 6.51 -10.50
CA ALA A 84 6.49 7.71 -10.28
C ALA A 84 6.89 8.53 -9.03
N CYS A 85 7.81 8.04 -8.19
CA CYS A 85 8.35 8.78 -7.04
C CYS A 85 9.40 9.85 -7.43
N TYR A 86 9.83 9.90 -8.70
CA TYR A 86 10.88 10.83 -9.18
C TYR A 86 12.15 10.84 -8.30
N CYS A 87 12.52 9.69 -7.74
CA CYS A 87 13.70 9.57 -6.89
C CYS A 87 14.94 9.37 -7.76
N GLU A 88 15.93 10.26 -7.63
CA GLU A 88 17.18 10.20 -8.39
C GLU A 88 18.14 9.12 -7.87
N ASN A 89 18.09 8.82 -6.56
CA ASN A 89 18.92 7.81 -5.93
C ASN A 89 18.04 6.77 -5.23
N THR A 90 17.96 5.58 -5.83
CA THR A 90 17.18 4.44 -5.34
C THR A 90 17.65 3.92 -3.98
N GLU A 91 18.92 4.08 -3.60
CA GLU A 91 19.44 3.68 -2.28
C GLU A 91 18.89 4.55 -1.14
N LYS A 92 18.42 5.76 -1.46
CA LYS A 92 17.80 6.67 -0.47
C LYS A 92 16.29 6.55 -0.42
N LEU A 93 15.72 5.65 -1.20
CA LEU A 93 14.28 5.52 -1.32
C LEU A 93 13.71 4.91 -0.04
N ARG A 94 12.74 5.61 0.55
CA ARG A 94 12.06 5.24 1.79
C ARG A 94 10.80 4.45 1.47
N ILE A 95 10.78 3.18 1.80
CA ILE A 95 9.63 2.28 1.61
C ILE A 95 9.16 1.78 2.97
N ILE A 96 7.84 1.71 3.13
CA ILE A 96 7.21 0.94 4.19
C ILE A 96 6.27 -0.05 3.51
N ARG A 97 6.42 -1.35 3.79
CA ARG A 97 5.45 -2.39 3.41
C ARG A 97 4.72 -2.87 4.66
N ILE A 98 3.40 -2.86 4.56
CA ILE A 98 2.48 -3.28 5.61
C ILE A 98 1.72 -4.47 5.04
N GLN A 99 1.70 -5.59 5.77
CA GLN A 99 0.98 -6.78 5.34
C GLN A 99 -0.52 -6.50 5.21
N ASP A 100 -1.13 -5.97 6.28
CA ASP A 100 -2.52 -5.52 6.27
C ASP A 100 -2.77 -4.45 7.35
N THR A 101 -3.92 -3.79 7.27
CA THR A 101 -4.25 -2.68 8.18
C THR A 101 -4.66 -3.11 9.58
N ALA A 102 -4.91 -4.40 9.83
CA ALA A 102 -5.25 -4.93 11.14
C ALA A 102 -4.00 -5.28 11.97
N HIS A 103 -2.91 -5.69 11.31
CA HIS A 103 -1.67 -6.12 11.95
C HIS A 103 -0.52 -5.11 11.76
N LEU A 104 -0.59 -3.97 12.45
CA LEU A 104 0.42 -2.89 12.35
C LEU A 104 1.61 -3.04 13.32
N GLU A 105 1.69 -4.15 14.06
CA GLU A 105 2.77 -4.40 15.01
C GLU A 105 4.11 -4.71 14.32
N LYS A 106 4.04 -5.26 13.11
CA LYS A 106 5.21 -5.61 12.30
C LYS A 106 5.04 -4.98 10.92
N ILE A 107 6.05 -4.22 10.52
CA ILE A 107 6.12 -3.59 9.21
C ILE A 107 7.51 -3.82 8.65
N GLU A 108 7.60 -3.88 7.33
CA GLU A 108 8.87 -3.89 6.62
C GLU A 108 9.23 -2.46 6.23
N ILE A 109 10.52 -2.15 6.30
CA ILE A 109 11.06 -0.85 5.92
C ILE A 109 12.25 -1.05 4.99
N SER A 110 12.46 -0.14 4.04
CA SER A 110 13.68 -0.09 3.23
C SER A 110 14.93 0.13 4.10
N GLU A 111 16.09 -0.32 3.63
CA GLU A 111 17.38 -0.09 4.28
C GLU A 111 17.65 1.38 4.64
N ALA A 112 17.23 2.31 3.77
CA ALA A 112 17.35 3.75 3.97
C ALA A 112 16.67 4.27 5.27
N MET A 113 15.80 3.46 5.89
CA MET A 113 15.07 3.79 7.12
C MET A 113 15.60 3.04 8.35
N CYS A 114 16.57 2.14 8.20
CA CYS A 114 17.07 1.30 9.30
C CYS A 114 17.73 2.12 10.42
N GLU A 115 18.51 3.14 10.09
CA GLU A 115 19.15 4.01 11.10
C GLU A 115 18.09 4.78 11.91
N GLU A 116 17.08 5.34 11.24
CA GLU A 116 15.96 6.03 11.90
C GLU A 116 15.19 5.09 12.83
N ALA A 117 14.91 3.86 12.39
CA ALA A 117 14.24 2.86 13.20
C ALA A 117 15.10 2.37 14.39
N ARG A 118 16.43 2.32 14.24
CA ARG A 118 17.36 1.98 15.34
C ARG A 118 17.37 3.05 16.43
N ASN A 119 17.26 4.32 16.03
CA ASN A 119 17.32 5.46 16.93
C ASN A 119 15.96 5.83 17.57
N ASN A 120 14.86 5.18 17.15
CA ASN A 120 13.54 5.44 17.70
C ASN A 120 13.21 4.44 18.83
N PRO A 121 12.99 4.90 20.08
CA PRO A 121 12.76 4.03 21.23
C PRO A 121 11.44 3.25 21.18
N ARG A 122 10.55 3.56 20.23
CA ARG A 122 9.26 2.85 20.03
C ARG A 122 9.34 1.74 19.00
N THR A 123 10.49 1.57 18.34
CA THR A 123 10.68 0.57 17.29
C THR A 123 11.79 -0.39 17.68
N LYS A 124 11.74 -1.60 17.12
CA LYS A 124 12.78 -2.61 17.27
C LYS A 124 12.99 -3.29 15.92
N LEU A 125 14.22 -3.28 15.42
CA LEU A 125 14.57 -4.05 14.23
C LEU A 125 14.47 -5.55 14.55
N MET A 126 13.76 -6.29 13.71
CA MET A 126 13.47 -7.71 13.91
C MET A 126 14.32 -8.62 13.02
N SER A 127 14.97 -8.08 11.99
CA SER A 127 15.83 -8.80 11.05
C SER A 127 16.94 -7.90 10.52
N GLU A 128 17.94 -8.51 9.89
CA GLU A 128 18.83 -7.82 8.95
C GLU A 128 18.09 -7.53 7.63
N PRO A 129 18.61 -6.63 6.78
CA PRO A 129 18.05 -6.42 5.46
C PRO A 129 18.01 -7.69 4.60
N PHE A 130 17.01 -7.75 3.74
CA PHE A 130 16.79 -8.86 2.81
C PHE A 130 16.17 -8.34 1.52
N GLU A 131 16.38 -9.09 0.44
CA GLU A 131 15.74 -8.83 -0.84
C GLU A 131 14.33 -9.41 -0.84
N TRP A 132 13.39 -8.72 -1.48
CA TRP A 132 12.05 -9.27 -1.69
C TRP A 132 12.09 -10.43 -2.69
N GLU A 133 11.55 -11.57 -2.26
CA GLU A 133 11.32 -12.72 -3.12
C GLU A 133 9.94 -12.61 -3.75
N PHE A 134 9.90 -12.63 -5.07
CA PHE A 134 8.67 -12.71 -5.84
C PHE A 134 8.52 -14.13 -6.38
N ASP A 135 7.28 -14.63 -6.45
CA ASP A 135 7.00 -15.89 -7.12
C ASP A 135 7.16 -15.77 -8.66
N ASP A 136 6.95 -16.89 -9.36
CA ASP A 136 7.04 -16.95 -10.83
C ASP A 136 6.00 -16.06 -11.55
N GLU A 137 4.94 -15.65 -10.85
CA GLU A 137 3.90 -14.73 -11.36
C GLU A 137 4.20 -13.26 -11.00
N GLY A 138 5.28 -12.98 -10.27
CA GLY A 138 5.67 -11.63 -9.87
C GLY A 138 4.94 -11.09 -8.64
N ASN A 139 4.43 -11.97 -7.77
CA ASN A 139 3.67 -11.62 -6.57
C ASN A 139 4.49 -11.78 -5.28
N LEU A 140 4.17 -10.95 -4.28
CA LEU A 140 4.72 -11.01 -2.93
C LEU A 140 3.73 -11.74 -2.02
N TRP A 141 4.09 -12.95 -1.58
CA TRP A 141 3.30 -13.75 -0.64
C TRP A 141 3.87 -13.72 0.78
#